data_AF-A0A1Z4KEZ9-F1
#
_entry.id   AF-A0A1Z4KEZ9-F1
#
_cell.length_a   1.000
_cell.length_b   1.000
_cell.length_c   1.000
_cell.angle_alpha   90.00
_cell.angle_beta   90.00
_cell.angle_gamma   90.00
#
_symmetry.space_group_name_H-M   'P 1'
#
loop_
_entity.id
_entity.type
_entity.pdbx_description
1 polymer ?
#
loop_
_entity_poly.entity_id
_entity_poly.type
_entity_poly.pdbx_seq_one_letter_code
_entity_poly.pdbx_strand_id
1 'polypeptide(L)'
;MYVNFFISSIAGIVITVLLAFSVLQWFHVPAGSFLDWVIGGASFWWLLVIVTVPWNIHFQAKQVLAEAAQSREKEIPVDERQVRYVQSLAKRSLWVALALHLFSAIGLYLLAATGISAVGYISSGAALLLTILRPAIRAYEYIYARLTMISQEWKYPREDIVELRHRFVELEQKVQVLDDQFNLEQPYSLVATQQRFGEETRRDLAKIAANLEELRATNQTEHERLSREARNAIAQLSTDGQFLDHVREIIRFFKTA
;
A
#
# COMPACT_ATOMS: atom_id res chain seq x y z
N MET A 1 19.75 8.91 18.79
CA MET A 1 18.74 8.32 19.70
C MET A 1 19.39 7.47 20.80
N TYR A 2 20.25 6.49 20.48
CA TYR A 2 20.92 5.65 21.49
C TYR A 2 21.85 6.40 22.46
N VAL A 3 22.58 7.41 21.99
CA VAL A 3 23.48 8.21 22.86
C VAL A 3 22.70 8.99 23.93
N ASN A 4 21.56 9.58 23.57
CA ASN A 4 20.70 10.28 24.53
C ASN A 4 20.11 9.33 25.57
N PHE A 5 19.71 8.12 25.16
CA PHE A 5 19.25 7.07 26.08
C PHE A 5 20.37 6.63 27.04
N PHE A 6 21.60 6.48 26.55
CA PHE A 6 22.78 6.14 27.36
C PHE A 6 23.09 7.23 28.39
N ILE A 7 23.07 8.51 27.98
CA ILE A 7 23.33 9.63 28.89
C ILE A 7 22.20 9.76 29.93
N SER A 8 20.94 9.63 29.50
CA SER A 8 19.79 9.74 30.42
C SER A 8 19.75 8.61 31.45
N SER A 9 20.17 7.41 31.08
CA SER A 9 20.20 6.26 31.99
C SER A 9 21.36 6.33 33.00
N ILE A 10 22.52 6.86 32.61
CA ILE A 10 23.60 7.19 33.57
C ILE A 10 23.10 8.20 34.60
N ALA A 11 22.50 9.31 34.15
CA ALA A 11 21.96 10.33 35.04
C ALA A 11 20.87 9.76 35.96
N GLY A 12 19.97 8.93 35.42
CA GLY A 12 18.95 8.23 36.20
C GLY A 12 19.54 7.36 37.30
N ILE A 13 20.53 6.52 36.98
CA ILE A 13 21.19 5.65 37.97
C ILE A 13 21.90 6.47 39.04
N VAL A 14 22.63 7.53 38.65
CA VAL A 14 23.30 8.41 39.61
C VAL A 14 22.29 9.02 40.58
N ILE A 15 21.17 9.56 40.07
CA ILE A 15 20.12 10.15 40.90
C ILE A 15 19.51 9.08 41.82
N THR A 16 19.19 7.89 41.30
CA THR A 16 18.60 6.80 42.10
C THR A 16 19.56 6.33 43.19
N VAL A 17 20.84 6.14 42.89
CA VAL A 17 21.88 5.73 43.85
C VAL A 17 22.02 6.77 44.95
N LEU A 18 22.11 8.06 44.58
CA LEU A 18 22.24 9.16 45.55
C LEU A 18 20.99 9.32 46.42
N LEU A 19 19.79 9.22 45.85
CA LEU A 19 18.53 9.27 46.60
C LEU A 19 18.40 8.09 47.55
N ALA A 20 18.66 6.86 47.09
CA ALA A 20 18.61 5.67 47.93
C ALA A 20 19.61 5.74 49.08
N PHE A 21 20.85 6.17 48.81
CA PHE A 21 21.85 6.39 49.84
C PHE A 21 21.40 7.44 50.86
N SER A 22 20.90 8.58 50.39
CA SER A 22 20.44 9.69 51.25
C SER A 22 19.30 9.25 52.18
N VAL A 23 18.34 8.48 51.66
CA VAL A 23 17.23 7.93 52.45
C VAL A 23 17.72 6.94 53.49
N LEU A 24 18.61 6.01 53.13
CA LEU A 24 19.13 5.03 54.08
C LEU A 24 19.96 5.67 55.20
N GLN A 25 20.75 6.71 54.87
CA GLN A 25 21.46 7.53 55.86
C GLN A 25 20.49 8.28 56.76
N TRP A 26 19.41 8.83 56.22
CA TRP A 26 18.36 9.50 57.00
C TRP A 26 17.74 8.57 58.06
N PHE A 27 17.49 7.31 57.69
CA PHE A 27 16.98 6.28 58.61
C PHE A 27 18.07 5.59 59.45
N HIS A 28 19.33 6.04 59.37
CA HIS A 28 20.47 5.49 60.11
C HIS A 28 20.66 3.97 59.88
N VAL A 29 20.27 3.48 58.71
CA VAL A 29 20.46 2.07 58.34
C VAL A 29 21.92 1.85 57.94
N PRO A 30 22.64 0.87 58.51
CA PRO A 30 24.01 0.55 58.09
C PRO A 30 24.01 0.09 56.62
N ALA A 31 24.43 0.98 55.72
CA ALA A 31 24.35 0.77 54.27
C ALA A 31 25.71 0.72 53.55
N GLY A 32 26.80 0.54 54.29
CA GLY A 32 28.16 0.59 53.74
C GLY A 32 28.67 2.02 53.54
N SER A 33 29.86 2.14 52.96
CA SER A 33 30.50 3.43 52.69
C SER A 33 29.98 4.08 51.41
N PHE A 34 30.14 5.40 51.28
CA PHE A 34 29.81 6.09 50.02
C PHE A 34 30.56 5.48 48.82
N LEU A 35 31.81 5.04 49.02
CA LEU A 35 32.61 4.37 48.00
C LEU A 35 31.95 3.08 47.50
N ASP A 36 31.32 2.30 48.38
CA ASP A 36 30.60 1.07 48.03
C ASP A 36 29.41 1.35 47.10
N TRP A 37 28.72 2.47 47.30
CA TRP A 37 27.60 2.89 46.44
C TRP A 37 28.05 3.36 45.08
N VAL A 38 29.17 4.10 45.01
CA VAL A 38 29.77 4.52 43.74
C VAL A 38 30.26 3.31 42.95
N ILE A 39 30.98 2.39 43.60
CA ILE A 39 31.48 1.16 42.97
C ILE A 39 30.31 0.27 42.54
N GLY A 40 29.28 0.11 43.38
CA GLY A 40 28.08 -0.66 43.06
C GLY A 40 27.27 -0.07 41.91
N GLY A 41 27.09 1.25 41.86
CA GLY A 41 26.42 1.92 40.75
C GLY A 41 27.20 1.78 39.44
N ALA A 42 28.52 2.01 39.49
CA ALA A 42 29.39 1.87 38.33
C ALA A 42 29.46 0.41 37.84
N SER A 43 29.58 -0.56 38.74
CA SER A 43 29.60 -1.99 38.39
C SER A 43 28.26 -2.41 37.80
N PHE A 44 27.13 -2.02 38.39
CA PHE A 44 25.80 -2.31 37.86
C PHE A 44 25.63 -1.78 36.44
N TRP A 45 25.99 -0.50 36.23
CA TRP A 45 25.90 0.12 34.91
C TRP A 45 26.80 -0.58 33.88
N TRP A 46 28.04 -0.85 34.25
CA TRP A 46 28.99 -1.56 33.39
C TRP A 46 28.50 -2.97 33.04
N LEU A 47 28.01 -3.72 34.02
CA LEU A 47 27.44 -5.06 33.82
C LEU A 47 26.25 -5.00 32.86
N LEU A 48 25.37 -4.00 32.99
CA LEU A 48 24.25 -3.81 32.06
C LEU A 48 24.75 -3.64 30.62
N VAL A 49 25.79 -2.84 30.38
CA VAL A 49 26.35 -2.62 29.04
C VAL A 49 26.96 -3.90 28.47
N ILE A 50 27.84 -4.58 29.21
CA ILE A 50 28.52 -5.78 28.71
C ILE A 50 27.56 -6.96 28.52
N VAL A 51 26.46 -7.00 29.26
CA VAL A 51 25.41 -8.02 29.13
C VAL A 51 24.50 -7.73 27.94
N THR A 52 24.27 -6.46 27.61
CA THR A 52 23.30 -6.12 26.55
C THR A 52 23.95 -6.06 25.18
N VAL A 53 25.02 -5.28 25.01
CA VAL A 53 25.53 -4.92 23.68
C VAL A 53 26.17 -6.12 22.94
N PRO A 54 27.15 -6.83 23.51
CA PRO A 54 27.83 -7.93 22.82
C PRO A 54 26.88 -9.09 22.47
N TRP A 55 26.01 -9.46 23.41
CA TRP A 55 25.05 -10.54 23.21
C TRP A 55 23.98 -10.18 22.17
N ASN A 56 23.47 -8.95 22.17
CA ASN A 56 22.54 -8.48 21.13
C ASN A 56 23.20 -8.59 19.74
N ILE A 57 24.44 -8.12 19.58
CA ILE A 57 25.18 -8.20 18.31
C ILE A 57 25.37 -9.67 17.88
N HIS A 58 25.71 -10.56 18.81
CA HIS A 58 25.88 -11.99 18.51
C HIS A 58 24.62 -12.64 17.95
N PHE A 59 23.50 -12.51 18.66
CA PHE A 59 22.24 -13.16 18.27
C PHE A 59 21.59 -12.48 17.06
N GLN A 60 21.72 -11.16 16.93
CA GLN A 60 21.27 -10.45 15.74
C GLN A 60 22.07 -10.88 14.49
N ALA A 61 23.39 -11.04 14.62
CA ALA A 61 24.20 -11.56 13.52
C ALA A 61 23.80 -13.01 13.15
N LYS A 62 23.48 -13.87 14.14
CA LYS A 62 22.94 -15.22 13.90
C LYS A 62 21.61 -15.20 13.16
N GLN A 63 20.70 -14.28 13.52
CA GLN A 63 19.43 -14.11 12.82
C GLN A 63 19.64 -13.69 11.36
N VAL A 64 20.48 -12.69 11.10
CA VAL A 64 20.79 -12.24 9.73
C VAL A 64 21.40 -13.37 8.89
N LEU A 65 22.26 -14.22 9.48
CA LEU A 65 22.79 -15.40 8.77
C LEU A 65 21.70 -16.43 8.44
N ALA A 66 20.72 -16.61 9.34
CA ALA A 66 19.62 -17.53 9.13
C ALA A 66 18.64 -17.02 8.04
N GLU A 67 18.45 -15.70 7.96
CA GLU A 67 17.72 -15.03 6.87
C GLU A 67 18.47 -15.15 5.54
N ALA A 68 19.78 -14.86 5.53
CA ALA A 68 20.62 -15.01 4.33
C ALA A 68 20.63 -16.45 3.79
N ALA A 69 20.66 -17.46 4.68
CA ALA A 69 20.56 -18.86 4.29
C ALA A 69 19.20 -19.17 3.64
N GLN A 70 18.11 -18.64 4.19
CA GLN A 70 16.78 -18.78 3.62
C GLN A 70 16.65 -18.05 2.27
N SER A 71 17.25 -16.87 2.11
CA SER A 71 17.30 -16.15 0.83
C SER A 71 18.06 -16.94 -0.23
N ARG A 72 19.18 -17.58 0.13
CA ARG A 72 19.94 -18.45 -0.78
C ARG A 72 19.13 -19.67 -1.22
N GLU A 73 18.38 -20.30 -0.31
CA GLU A 73 17.46 -21.39 -0.63
C GLU A 73 16.33 -20.94 -1.57
N LYS A 74 15.96 -19.66 -1.51
CA LYS A 74 14.95 -19.02 -2.37
C LYS A 74 15.52 -18.46 -3.69
N GLU A 75 16.78 -18.75 -4.01
CA GLU A 75 17.50 -18.20 -5.17
C GLU A 75 17.51 -16.66 -5.24
N ILE A 76 17.30 -15.99 -4.10
CA ILE A 76 17.40 -14.54 -3.98
C ILE A 76 18.89 -14.18 -3.89
N PRO A 77 19.39 -13.23 -4.70
CA PRO A 77 20.80 -12.86 -4.67
C PRO A 77 21.17 -12.26 -3.31
N VAL A 78 22.21 -12.82 -2.68
CA VAL A 78 22.78 -12.33 -1.42
C VAL A 78 24.25 -11.99 -1.64
N ASP A 79 24.70 -10.86 -1.12
CA ASP A 79 26.10 -10.46 -1.18
C ASP A 79 26.97 -11.31 -0.23
N GLU A 80 27.74 -12.23 -0.81
CA GLU A 80 28.66 -13.12 -0.09
C GLU A 80 29.75 -12.40 0.71
N ARG A 81 30.07 -11.14 0.38
CA ARG A 81 30.98 -10.33 1.21
C ARG A 81 30.31 -9.93 2.52
N GLN A 82 29.03 -9.56 2.47
CA GLN A 82 28.25 -9.19 3.65
C GLN A 82 28.01 -10.41 4.54
N VAL A 83 27.69 -11.57 3.97
CA VAL A 83 27.50 -12.82 4.74
C VAL A 83 28.78 -13.18 5.51
N ARG A 84 29.94 -13.12 4.87
CA ARG A 84 31.23 -13.39 5.53
C ARG A 84 31.54 -12.37 6.64
N TYR A 85 31.24 -11.10 6.41
CA TYR A 85 31.37 -10.07 7.45
C TYR A 85 30.50 -10.40 8.67
N VAL A 86 29.21 -10.65 8.47
CA VAL A 86 28.26 -10.99 9.56
C VAL A 86 28.68 -12.28 10.28
N GLN A 87 29.20 -13.28 9.55
CA GLN A 87 29.72 -14.51 10.14
C GLN A 87 30.92 -14.25 11.06
N SER A 88 31.85 -13.39 10.63
CA SER A 88 32.98 -12.99 11.46
C SER A 88 32.54 -12.17 12.68
N LEU A 89 31.55 -11.29 12.49
CA LEU A 89 30.98 -10.46 13.55
C LEU A 89 30.33 -11.33 14.63
N ALA A 90 29.54 -12.34 14.24
CA ALA A 90 28.92 -13.28 15.18
C ALA A 90 29.96 -14.02 16.03
N LYS A 91 31.06 -14.49 15.43
CA LYS A 91 32.13 -15.18 16.17
C LYS A 91 32.88 -14.23 17.11
N ARG A 92 33.23 -13.03 16.63
CA ARG A 92 33.97 -12.04 17.42
C ARG A 92 33.15 -11.51 18.59
N SER A 93 31.87 -11.21 18.38
CA SER A 93 30.99 -10.70 19.44
C SER A 93 30.80 -11.71 20.57
N LEU A 94 30.79 -13.01 20.28
CA LEU A 94 30.77 -14.06 21.30
C LEU A 94 32.03 -14.00 22.19
N TRP A 95 33.21 -13.96 21.56
CA TRP A 95 34.47 -13.87 22.30
C TRP A 95 34.58 -12.57 23.10
N VAL A 96 34.14 -11.44 22.52
CA VAL A 96 34.08 -10.15 23.22
C VAL A 96 33.15 -10.24 24.43
N ALA A 97 31.96 -10.85 24.29
CA ALA A 97 31.04 -11.04 25.40
C ALA A 97 31.69 -11.85 26.54
N LEU A 98 32.22 -13.02 26.22
CA LEU A 98 32.84 -13.91 27.20
C LEU A 98 34.05 -13.26 27.89
N ALA A 99 34.92 -12.63 27.12
CA ALA A 99 36.10 -11.93 27.65
C ALA A 99 35.71 -10.77 28.57
N LEU A 100 34.74 -9.93 28.16
CA LEU A 100 34.27 -8.82 28.98
C LEU A 100 33.71 -9.29 30.32
N HIS A 101 32.91 -10.36 30.34
CA HIS A 101 32.36 -10.88 31.59
C HIS A 101 33.45 -11.49 32.47
N LEU A 102 34.36 -12.27 31.88
CA LEU A 102 35.46 -12.89 32.62
C LEU A 102 36.38 -11.84 33.26
N PHE A 103 36.83 -10.86 32.48
CA PHE A 103 37.69 -9.79 33.00
C PHE A 103 36.96 -8.91 34.00
N SER A 104 35.66 -8.64 33.80
CA SER A 104 34.86 -7.90 34.78
C SER A 104 34.70 -8.68 36.08
N ALA A 105 34.45 -9.99 36.02
CA ALA A 105 34.34 -10.85 37.19
C ALA A 105 35.65 -10.88 37.99
N ILE A 106 36.79 -11.01 37.30
CA ILE A 106 38.13 -10.98 37.92
C ILE A 106 38.39 -9.61 38.54
N GLY A 107 38.14 -8.51 37.81
CA GLY A 107 38.37 -7.15 38.31
C GLY A 107 37.53 -6.85 39.56
N LEU A 108 36.24 -7.18 39.52
CA LEU A 108 35.33 -6.99 40.66
C LEU A 108 35.70 -7.87 41.86
N TYR A 109 36.15 -9.10 41.61
CA TYR A 109 36.65 -9.98 42.67
C TYR A 109 37.91 -9.42 43.32
N LEU A 110 38.86 -8.91 42.53
CA LEU A 110 40.08 -8.30 43.05
C LEU A 110 39.79 -7.05 43.88
N LEU A 111 38.82 -6.22 43.48
CA LEU A 111 38.37 -5.08 44.28
C LEU A 111 37.83 -5.50 45.66
N ALA A 112 37.15 -6.65 45.74
CA ALA A 112 36.69 -7.19 47.01
C ALA A 112 37.82 -7.83 47.83
N ALA A 113 38.66 -8.64 47.18
CA ALA A 113 39.77 -9.35 47.83
C ALA A 113 40.85 -8.39 48.38
N THR A 114 41.02 -7.22 47.77
CA THR A 114 41.91 -6.15 48.26
C THR A 114 41.27 -5.28 49.36
N GLY A 115 40.03 -5.54 49.74
CA GLY A 115 39.33 -4.82 50.81
C GLY A 115 38.81 -3.44 50.40
N ILE A 116 38.82 -3.10 49.10
CA ILE A 116 38.35 -1.79 48.61
C ILE A 116 36.82 -1.69 48.73
N SER A 117 36.10 -2.76 48.36
CA SER A 117 34.65 -2.81 48.50
C SER A 117 34.10 -4.23 48.58
N ALA A 118 33.32 -4.51 49.63
CA ALA A 118 32.63 -5.79 49.78
C ALA A 118 31.59 -6.05 48.66
N VAL A 119 31.09 -4.98 48.02
CA VAL A 119 30.16 -5.06 46.87
C VAL A 119 30.79 -5.77 45.67
N GLY A 120 32.13 -5.81 45.60
CA GLY A 120 32.85 -6.52 44.54
C GLY A 120 32.58 -8.03 44.51
N TYR A 121 32.35 -8.71 45.65
CA TYR A 121 32.01 -10.13 45.67
C TYR A 121 30.66 -10.41 45.00
N ILE A 122 29.63 -9.64 45.37
CA ILE A 122 28.28 -9.75 44.79
C ILE A 122 28.32 -9.38 43.31
N SER A 123 29.03 -8.31 42.95
CA SER A 123 29.15 -7.84 41.57
C SER A 123 29.89 -8.86 40.69
N SER A 124 30.93 -9.53 41.21
CA SER A 124 31.65 -10.59 40.51
C SER A 124 30.75 -11.81 40.27
N GLY A 125 30.00 -12.24 41.29
CA GLY A 125 29.00 -13.30 41.15
C GLY A 125 27.92 -12.96 40.13
N ALA A 126 27.41 -11.71 40.15
CA ALA A 126 26.45 -11.22 39.17
C ALA A 126 27.02 -11.24 37.75
N ALA A 127 28.28 -10.84 37.55
CA ALA A 127 28.95 -10.90 36.25
C ALA A 127 28.98 -12.33 35.69
N LEU A 128 29.33 -13.33 36.52
CA LEU A 128 29.35 -14.73 36.12
C LEU A 128 27.94 -15.26 35.82
N LEU A 129 26.95 -14.96 36.67
CA LEU A 129 25.56 -15.38 36.45
C LEU A 129 24.98 -14.79 35.17
N LEU A 130 25.21 -13.50 34.92
CA LEU A 130 24.70 -12.80 33.74
C LEU A 130 25.36 -13.27 32.44
N THR A 131 26.54 -13.90 32.52
CA THR A 131 27.17 -14.59 31.39
C THR A 131 26.30 -15.73 30.85
N ILE A 132 25.45 -16.34 31.68
CA ILE A 132 24.57 -17.46 31.28
C ILE A 132 23.13 -16.98 31.07
N LEU A 133 22.62 -16.15 31.99
CA LEU A 133 21.20 -15.79 32.02
C LEU A 133 20.76 -15.01 30.79
N ARG A 134 21.53 -13.99 30.38
CA ARG A 134 21.16 -13.16 29.24
C ARG A 134 21.24 -13.92 27.91
N PRO A 135 22.29 -14.72 27.63
CA PRO A 135 22.30 -15.58 26.44
C PRO A 135 21.16 -16.55 26.38
N ALA A 136 20.74 -17.12 27.51
CA ALA A 136 19.61 -18.05 27.54
C ALA A 136 18.31 -17.36 27.06
N ILE A 137 18.04 -16.14 27.54
CA ILE A 137 16.88 -15.35 27.09
C ILE A 137 16.98 -15.04 25.59
N ARG A 138 18.14 -14.59 25.11
CA ARG A 138 18.33 -14.26 23.69
C ARG A 138 18.31 -15.47 22.76
N ALA A 139 18.79 -16.62 23.23
CA ALA A 139 18.67 -17.88 22.52
C ALA A 139 17.20 -18.30 22.42
N TYR A 140 16.42 -18.14 23.48
CA TYR A 140 14.97 -18.36 23.44
C TYR A 140 14.28 -17.43 22.44
N GLU A 141 14.56 -16.12 22.46
CA GLU A 141 14.02 -15.15 21.49
C GLU A 141 14.36 -15.55 20.05
N TYR A 142 15.61 -15.97 19.81
CA TYR A 142 16.06 -16.45 18.51
C TYR A 142 15.31 -17.70 18.05
N ILE A 143 15.15 -18.70 18.93
CA ILE A 143 14.40 -19.93 18.63
C ILE A 143 12.94 -19.59 18.35
N TYR A 144 12.32 -18.75 19.18
CA TYR A 144 10.94 -18.31 19.02
C TYR A 144 10.74 -17.61 17.68
N ALA A 145 11.58 -16.63 17.33
CA ALA A 145 11.52 -15.94 16.04
C ALA A 145 11.67 -16.91 14.87
N ARG A 146 12.57 -17.92 14.99
CA ARG A 146 12.73 -18.95 13.96
C ARG A 146 11.50 -19.84 13.82
N LEU A 147 10.89 -20.25 14.93
CA LEU A 147 9.64 -21.02 14.93
C LEU A 147 8.47 -20.22 14.34
N THR A 148 8.37 -18.93 14.66
CA THR A 148 7.37 -18.03 14.07
C THR A 148 7.56 -17.92 12.55
N MET A 149 8.80 -17.75 12.08
CA MET A 149 9.11 -17.70 10.66
C MET A 149 8.70 -18.99 9.94
N ILE A 150 9.02 -20.16 10.51
CA ILE A 150 8.60 -21.46 9.96
C ILE A 150 7.08 -21.60 9.97
N SER A 151 6.42 -21.24 11.08
CA SER A 151 4.96 -21.29 11.22
C SER A 151 4.24 -20.36 10.23
N GLN A 152 4.81 -19.20 9.93
CA GLN A 152 4.27 -18.29 8.92
C GLN A 152 4.32 -18.91 7.52
N GLU A 153 5.40 -19.61 7.18
CA GLU A 153 5.49 -20.35 5.90
C GLU A 153 4.44 -21.47 5.80
N TRP A 154 4.02 -22.06 6.92
CA TRP A 154 2.95 -23.05 6.93
C TRP A 154 1.54 -22.45 6.90
N LYS A 155 1.35 -21.29 7.52
CA LYS A 155 0.04 -20.64 7.63
C LYS A 155 -0.38 -19.91 6.36
N TYR A 156 0.59 -19.37 5.61
CA TYR A 156 0.39 -18.74 4.31
C TYR A 156 1.31 -19.44 3.31
N PRO A 157 0.93 -20.64 2.82
CA PRO A 157 1.72 -21.35 1.85
C PRO A 157 1.93 -20.49 0.60
N ARG A 158 3.10 -20.63 -0.01
CA ARG A 158 3.51 -19.74 -1.11
C ARG A 158 2.65 -19.93 -2.35
N GLU A 159 2.04 -21.10 -2.48
CA GLU A 159 1.00 -21.43 -3.45
C GLU A 159 -0.12 -20.39 -3.41
N ASP A 160 -0.60 -20.00 -2.23
CA ASP A 160 -1.68 -19.02 -2.08
C ASP A 160 -1.25 -17.61 -2.53
N ILE A 161 0.02 -17.23 -2.31
CA ILE A 161 0.57 -15.94 -2.75
C ILE A 161 0.79 -15.93 -4.27
N VAL A 162 1.27 -17.04 -4.83
CA VAL A 162 1.43 -17.19 -6.29
C VAL A 162 0.07 -17.20 -6.97
N GLU A 163 -0.91 -17.89 -6.40
CA GLU A 163 -2.31 -17.87 -6.86
C GLU A 163 -2.86 -16.44 -6.79
N LEU A 164 -2.65 -15.72 -5.69
CA LEU A 164 -3.09 -14.33 -5.56
C LEU A 164 -2.45 -13.43 -6.62
N ARG A 165 -1.15 -13.57 -6.89
CA ARG A 165 -0.45 -12.82 -7.95
C ARG A 165 -1.04 -13.13 -9.32
N HIS A 166 -1.29 -14.40 -9.62
CA HIS A 166 -1.92 -14.79 -10.87
C HIS A 166 -3.32 -14.19 -11.01
N ARG A 167 -4.14 -14.28 -9.96
CA ARG A 167 -5.48 -13.68 -9.92
C ARG A 167 -5.44 -12.16 -10.05
N PHE A 168 -4.40 -11.51 -9.53
CA PHE A 168 -4.20 -10.07 -9.67
C PHE A 168 -3.85 -9.67 -11.12
N VAL A 169 -2.93 -10.39 -11.76
CA VAL A 169 -2.61 -10.18 -13.19
C VAL A 169 -3.83 -10.40 -14.08
N GLU A 170 -4.62 -11.44 -13.80
CA GLU A 170 -5.86 -11.70 -14.52
C GLU A 170 -6.89 -10.57 -14.32
N LEU A 171 -6.98 -10.02 -13.10
CA LEU A 171 -7.84 -8.89 -12.80
C LEU A 171 -7.39 -7.62 -13.53
N GLU A 172 -6.09 -7.33 -13.53
CA GLU A 172 -5.50 -6.19 -14.24
C GLU A 172 -5.77 -6.26 -15.74
N GLN A 173 -5.60 -7.43 -16.35
CA GLN A 173 -5.95 -7.67 -17.76
C GLN A 173 -7.44 -7.44 -18.02
N LYS A 174 -8.34 -7.92 -17.15
CA LYS A 174 -9.79 -7.69 -17.29
C LYS A 174 -10.15 -6.22 -17.18
N VAL A 175 -9.52 -5.49 -16.25
CA VAL A 175 -9.71 -4.05 -16.08
C VAL A 175 -9.23 -3.29 -17.32
N GLN A 176 -8.09 -3.67 -17.89
CA GLN A 176 -7.56 -3.04 -19.09
C GLN A 176 -8.46 -3.26 -20.31
N VAL A 177 -8.99 -4.47 -20.48
CA VAL A 177 -9.98 -4.77 -21.53
C VAL A 177 -11.27 -3.97 -21.36
N LEU A 178 -11.71 -3.75 -20.12
CA LEU A 178 -12.85 -2.88 -19.82
C LEU A 178 -12.54 -1.43 -20.17
N ASP A 179 -11.37 -0.92 -19.77
CA ASP A 179 -10.93 0.44 -20.08
C ASP A 179 -10.92 0.68 -21.60
N ASP A 180 -10.33 -0.23 -22.38
CA ASP A 180 -10.30 -0.15 -23.84
C ASP A 180 -11.71 -0.15 -24.48
N GLN A 181 -12.66 -0.90 -23.90
CA GLN A 181 -14.05 -0.94 -24.39
C GLN A 181 -14.86 0.32 -24.06
N PHE A 182 -14.53 0.99 -22.96
CA PHE A 182 -15.24 2.19 -22.49
C PHE A 182 -14.52 3.51 -22.82
N ASN A 183 -13.31 3.46 -23.36
CA ASN A 183 -12.54 4.64 -23.72
C ASN A 183 -13.11 5.33 -24.97
N LEU A 184 -13.53 6.59 -24.82
CA LEU A 184 -14.09 7.42 -25.90
C LEU A 184 -13.06 7.82 -26.98
N GLU A 185 -11.76 7.82 -26.65
CA GLU A 185 -10.70 8.17 -27.60
C GLU A 185 -10.43 7.03 -28.59
N GLN A 186 -10.81 5.80 -28.25
CA GLN A 186 -10.64 4.64 -29.11
C GLN A 186 -11.77 4.57 -30.15
N PRO A 187 -11.48 4.62 -31.47
CA PRO A 187 -12.51 4.67 -32.51
C PRO A 187 -13.47 3.49 -32.51
N TYR A 188 -12.98 2.31 -32.07
CA TYR A 188 -13.71 1.05 -32.05
C TYR A 188 -14.27 0.69 -30.66
N SER A 189 -14.19 1.58 -29.68
CA SER A 189 -14.80 1.32 -28.37
C SER A 189 -16.32 1.22 -28.49
N LEU A 190 -16.94 0.52 -27.54
CA LEU A 190 -18.40 0.35 -27.53
C LEU A 190 -19.09 1.72 -27.42
N VAL A 191 -18.55 2.60 -26.58
CA VAL A 191 -19.12 3.94 -26.35
C VAL A 191 -18.97 4.82 -27.59
N ALA A 192 -17.80 4.83 -28.24
CA ALA A 192 -17.58 5.59 -29.48
C ALA A 192 -18.46 5.07 -30.63
N THR A 193 -18.66 3.75 -30.72
CA THR A 193 -19.54 3.14 -31.72
C THR A 193 -21.00 3.50 -31.48
N GLN A 194 -21.46 3.43 -30.22
CA GLN A 194 -22.83 3.81 -29.85
C GLN A 194 -23.09 5.30 -30.13
N GLN A 195 -22.11 6.17 -29.86
CA GLN A 195 -22.23 7.60 -30.14
C GLN A 195 -22.32 7.87 -31.64
N ARG A 196 -21.47 7.24 -32.46
CA ARG A 196 -21.56 7.35 -33.92
C ARG A 196 -22.91 6.89 -34.47
N PHE A 197 -23.41 5.75 -33.98
CA PHE A 197 -24.71 5.24 -34.39
C PHE A 197 -25.86 6.20 -34.00
N GLY A 198 -25.75 6.83 -32.82
CA GLY A 198 -26.67 7.87 -32.38
C GLY A 198 -26.63 9.13 -33.26
N GLU A 199 -25.43 9.56 -33.68
CA GLU A 199 -25.26 10.70 -34.59
C GLU A 199 -25.80 10.41 -36.00
N GLU A 200 -25.54 9.21 -36.54
CA GLU A 200 -26.09 8.76 -37.83
C GLU A 200 -27.62 8.70 -37.78
N THR A 201 -28.18 8.09 -36.73
CA THR A 201 -29.63 8.04 -36.53
C THR A 201 -30.25 9.44 -36.47
N ARG A 202 -29.60 10.38 -35.78
CA ARG A 202 -30.07 11.79 -35.73
C ARG A 202 -30.02 12.45 -37.11
N ARG A 203 -28.97 12.21 -37.89
CA ARG A 203 -28.87 12.75 -39.27
C ARG A 203 -29.94 12.19 -40.18
N ASP A 204 -30.22 10.89 -40.09
CA ASP A 204 -31.25 10.26 -40.91
C ASP A 204 -32.66 10.72 -40.52
N LEU A 205 -32.93 10.87 -39.22
CA LEU A 205 -34.18 11.49 -38.75
C LEU A 205 -34.34 12.93 -39.26
N ALA A 206 -33.26 13.72 -39.27
CA ALA A 206 -33.29 15.09 -39.81
C ALA A 206 -33.58 15.11 -41.32
N LYS A 207 -33.01 14.17 -42.10
CA LYS A 207 -33.31 14.01 -43.53
C LYS A 207 -34.77 13.61 -43.76
N ILE A 208 -35.28 12.65 -43.00
CA ILE A 208 -36.68 12.21 -43.10
C ILE A 208 -37.62 13.39 -42.79
N ALA A 209 -37.34 14.16 -41.74
CA ALA A 209 -38.12 15.33 -41.39
C ALA A 209 -38.11 16.39 -42.52
N ALA A 210 -36.94 16.67 -43.11
CA ALA A 210 -36.82 17.60 -44.24
C ALA A 210 -37.61 17.13 -45.47
N ASN A 211 -37.48 15.85 -45.85
CA ASN A 211 -38.22 15.28 -46.97
C ASN A 211 -39.74 15.32 -46.74
N LEU A 212 -40.18 15.12 -45.49
CA LEU A 212 -41.60 15.17 -45.14
C LEU A 212 -42.15 16.60 -45.27
N GLU A 213 -41.36 17.59 -44.88
CA GLU A 213 -41.71 19.01 -45.04
C GLU A 213 -41.74 19.41 -46.53
N GLU A 214 -40.79 18.95 -47.33
CA GLU A 214 -40.78 19.17 -48.78
C GLU A 214 -41.98 18.50 -49.49
N LEU A 215 -42.32 17.26 -49.10
CA LEU A 215 -43.51 16.56 -49.59
C LEU A 215 -44.79 17.30 -49.23
N ARG A 216 -44.90 17.81 -48.00
CA ARG A 216 -46.05 18.63 -47.58
C ARG A 216 -46.16 19.91 -48.39
N ALA A 217 -45.05 20.63 -48.56
CA ALA A 217 -45.02 21.86 -49.35
C ALA A 217 -45.46 21.58 -50.80
N THR A 218 -44.85 20.59 -51.45
CA THR A 218 -45.16 20.20 -52.85
C THR A 218 -46.60 19.75 -53.01
N ASN A 219 -47.13 18.95 -52.08
CA ASN A 219 -48.51 18.49 -52.11
C ASN A 219 -49.49 19.68 -52.01
N GLN A 220 -49.22 20.63 -51.12
CA GLN A 220 -50.01 21.85 -50.97
C GLN A 220 -50.00 22.68 -52.27
N THR A 221 -48.84 22.88 -52.89
CA THR A 221 -48.76 23.60 -54.18
C THR A 221 -49.50 22.89 -55.30
N GLU A 222 -49.39 21.56 -55.39
CA GLU A 222 -50.11 20.76 -56.40
C GLU A 222 -51.62 20.79 -56.16
N HIS A 223 -52.10 20.73 -54.92
CA HIS A 223 -53.52 20.91 -54.60
C HIS A 223 -54.03 22.30 -54.99
N GLU A 224 -53.27 23.36 -54.73
CA GLU A 224 -53.62 24.71 -55.17
C GLU A 224 -53.61 24.84 -56.70
N ARG A 225 -52.66 24.19 -57.38
CA ARG A 225 -52.62 24.14 -58.85
C ARG A 225 -53.83 23.42 -59.41
N LEU A 226 -54.14 22.21 -58.91
CA LEU A 226 -55.28 21.40 -59.32
C LEU A 226 -56.61 22.13 -59.06
N SER A 227 -56.73 22.82 -57.93
CA SER A 227 -57.91 23.64 -57.61
C SER A 227 -58.11 24.79 -58.61
N ARG A 228 -57.02 25.47 -58.99
CA ARG A 228 -57.06 26.52 -60.02
C ARG A 228 -57.41 25.97 -61.40
N GLU A 229 -56.80 24.86 -61.81
CA GLU A 229 -57.09 24.19 -63.07
C GLU A 229 -58.55 23.73 -63.13
N ALA A 230 -59.08 23.14 -62.06
CA ALA A 230 -60.49 22.75 -61.95
C ALA A 230 -61.44 23.95 -62.07
N ARG A 231 -61.15 25.08 -61.38
CA ARG A 231 -61.95 26.31 -61.51
C ARG A 231 -61.94 26.85 -62.94
N ASN A 232 -60.78 26.86 -63.59
CA ASN A 232 -60.64 27.31 -64.97
C ASN A 232 -61.41 26.40 -65.95
N ALA A 233 -61.32 25.08 -65.78
CA ALA A 233 -62.06 24.11 -66.60
C ALA A 233 -63.58 24.24 -66.41
N ILE A 234 -64.06 24.46 -65.18
CA ILE A 234 -65.48 24.73 -64.90
C ILE A 234 -65.93 26.03 -65.57
N ALA A 235 -65.13 27.10 -65.50
CA ALA A 235 -65.44 28.37 -66.15
C ALA A 235 -65.50 28.24 -67.67
N GLN A 236 -64.58 27.48 -68.27
CA GLN A 236 -64.59 27.19 -69.71
C GLN A 236 -65.82 26.37 -70.11
N LEU A 237 -66.14 25.29 -69.39
CA LEU A 237 -67.36 24.50 -69.62
C LEU A 237 -68.64 25.32 -69.44
N SER A 238 -68.68 26.24 -68.47
CA SER A 238 -69.81 27.15 -68.28
C SER A 238 -69.94 28.15 -69.43
N THR A 239 -68.82 28.64 -69.97
CA THR A 239 -68.79 29.55 -71.12
C THR A 239 -69.25 28.82 -72.39
N ASP A 240 -68.76 27.59 -72.59
CA ASP A 240 -69.19 26.73 -73.70
C ASP A 240 -70.67 26.34 -73.57
N GLY A 241 -71.16 26.10 -72.36
CA GLY A 241 -72.58 25.90 -72.06
C GLY A 241 -73.44 27.12 -72.43
N GLN A 242 -73.01 28.34 -72.07
CA GLN A 242 -73.66 29.59 -72.48
C GLN A 242 -73.64 29.79 -74.00
N PHE A 243 -72.53 29.45 -74.67
CA PHE A 243 -72.45 29.50 -76.13
C PHE A 243 -73.45 28.55 -76.78
N LEU A 244 -73.57 27.31 -76.29
CA LEU A 244 -74.53 26.34 -76.80
C LEU A 244 -75.99 26.77 -76.55
N ASP A 245 -76.28 27.40 -75.40
CA ASP A 245 -77.60 27.98 -75.14
C ASP A 245 -77.90 29.17 -76.05
N HIS A 246 -76.95 30.06 -76.32
CA HIS A 246 -77.11 31.14 -77.31
C HIS A 246 -77.31 30.59 -78.74
N VAL A 247 -76.57 29.54 -79.14
CA VAL A 247 -76.78 28.88 -80.43
C VAL A 247 -78.17 28.25 -80.50
N ARG A 248 -78.63 27.63 -79.41
CA ARG A 248 -79.99 27.09 -79.31
C ARG A 248 -81.05 28.20 -79.40
N GLU A 249 -80.84 29.35 -78.76
CA GLU A 249 -81.74 30.51 -78.88
C GLU A 249 -81.77 31.07 -80.30
N ILE A 250 -80.63 31.18 -80.99
CA ILE A 250 -80.55 31.63 -82.39
C ILE A 250 -81.30 30.66 -83.31
N ILE A 251 -81.09 29.35 -83.15
CA ILE A 251 -81.83 28.33 -83.92
C ILE A 251 -83.34 28.43 -83.64
N ARG A 252 -83.73 28.67 -82.38
CA ARG A 252 -85.14 28.85 -82.01
C ARG A 252 -85.71 30.12 -82.64
N PHE A 253 -84.99 31.22 -82.61
CA PHE A 253 -85.36 32.49 -83.24
C PHE A 253 -85.60 32.34 -84.75
N PHE A 254 -84.68 31.68 -85.47
CA PHE A 254 -84.84 31.38 -86.89
C PHE A 254 -85.99 30.41 -87.21
N LYS A 255 -86.42 29.57 -86.26
CA LYS A 255 -87.53 28.63 -86.45
C LYS A 255 -88.91 29.26 -86.17
N THR A 256 -88.94 30.47 -85.60
CA THR A 256 -90.18 31.22 -85.29
C THR A 256 -90.39 32.47 -86.14
N ALA A 257 -89.46 32.81 -87.04
CA ALA A 257 -89.61 33.83 -88.09
C ALA A 257 -90.01 33.19 -89.42
#